data_AF-A0A969QV67-F1
#
_entry.id   AF-A0A969QV67-F1
#
_cell.length_a   1.000
_cell.length_b   1.000
_cell.length_c   1.000
_cell.angle_alpha   90.00
_cell.angle_beta   90.00
_cell.angle_gamma   90.00
#
_symmetry.space_group_name_H-M   'P 1'
#
loop_
_entity.id
_entity.type
_entity.pdbx_description
1 polymer ?
#
loop_
_entity_poly.entity_id
_entity_poly.type
_entity_poly.pdbx_seq_one_letter_code
_entity_poly.pdbx_strand_id
1 'polypeptide(L)'
;MSVSYQEEQFILNHFDAVIAIQKHEYGILRKMLPHKVLLLCPHSVTYDSQYQKSTEIKNIGFIGADNEANRSGLDWFLQQVWPIVKQLNLNLYIFGKVGDRFQHLCDADESIRNMSDNLTQAEIYSLVDCMINPVFVGGGLKIKTLEALAYAKPLISSQEGSVGIDNQDENGMIVAHNRLEFIEGLIKLVKQPNLAAKLIQQGKNTIEQQFSPESCYQPLIDLISYC
;
A
#
# COMPACT_ATOMS: atom_id res chain seq x y z
N MET A 1 -9.60 11.70 22.17
CA MET A 1 -10.53 10.90 23.01
C MET A 1 -10.69 9.56 22.35
N SER A 2 -10.43 8.46 23.05
CA SER A 2 -10.69 7.10 22.55
C SER A 2 -12.10 6.70 22.94
N VAL A 3 -12.90 6.27 21.97
CA VAL A 3 -14.23 5.68 22.22
C VAL A 3 -14.01 4.30 22.84
N SER A 4 -14.71 3.97 23.93
CA SER A 4 -14.65 2.63 24.53
C SER A 4 -15.42 1.62 23.68
N TYR A 5 -15.12 0.33 23.84
CA TYR A 5 -15.83 -0.75 23.14
C TYR A 5 -17.36 -0.68 23.34
N GLN A 6 -17.81 -0.33 24.55
CA GLN A 6 -19.24 -0.23 24.86
C GLN A 6 -19.88 1.00 24.21
N GLU A 7 -19.19 2.13 24.20
CA GLU A 7 -19.66 3.34 23.52
C GLU A 7 -19.71 3.12 22.01
N GLU A 8 -18.70 2.47 21.42
CA GLU A 8 -18.68 2.14 19.99
C GLU A 8 -19.83 1.20 19.62
N GLN A 9 -20.04 0.13 20.38
CA GLN A 9 -21.17 -0.79 20.19
C GLN A 9 -22.51 -0.07 20.31
N PHE A 10 -22.66 0.83 21.30
CA PHE A 10 -23.87 1.62 21.46
C PHE A 10 -24.13 2.52 20.26
N ILE A 11 -23.12 3.27 19.81
CA ILE A 11 -23.21 4.17 18.65
C ILE A 11 -23.57 3.38 17.39
N LEU A 12 -22.82 2.31 17.10
CA LEU A 12 -23.02 1.51 15.89
C LEU A 12 -24.39 0.81 15.87
N ASN A 13 -24.99 0.54 17.03
CA ASN A 13 -26.33 -0.05 17.10
C ASN A 13 -27.46 0.89 16.62
N HIS A 14 -27.21 2.19 16.45
CA HIS A 14 -28.21 3.13 15.95
C HIS A 14 -28.36 3.13 14.42
N PHE A 15 -27.43 2.48 13.70
CA PHE A 15 -27.46 2.41 12.25
C PHE A 15 -28.18 1.14 11.75
N ASP A 16 -28.81 1.22 10.59
CA ASP A 16 -29.48 0.08 9.94
C ASP A 16 -28.46 -0.96 9.43
N ALA A 17 -27.34 -0.45 8.90
CA ALA A 17 -26.21 -1.25 8.45
C ALA A 17 -24.88 -0.61 8.87
N VAL A 18 -23.88 -1.45 9.08
CA VAL A 18 -22.49 -1.04 9.34
C VAL A 18 -21.60 -1.61 8.24
N ILE A 19 -20.65 -0.81 7.77
CA ILE A 19 -19.70 -1.20 6.72
C ILE A 19 -18.32 -1.28 7.35
N ALA A 20 -17.68 -2.44 7.23
CA ALA A 20 -16.27 -2.63 7.54
C ALA A 20 -15.44 -2.50 6.27
N ILE A 21 -14.25 -1.91 6.37
CA ILE A 21 -13.34 -1.77 5.22
C ILE A 21 -12.24 -2.84 5.19
N GLN A 22 -12.09 -3.62 6.27
CA GLN A 22 -11.15 -4.72 6.37
C GLN A 22 -11.80 -5.99 6.92
N LYS A 23 -11.31 -7.16 6.48
CA LYS A 23 -11.77 -8.46 7.01
C LYS A 23 -11.53 -8.62 8.50
N HIS A 24 -10.41 -8.10 9.01
CA HIS A 24 -10.11 -8.15 10.45
C HIS A 24 -11.14 -7.37 11.27
N GLU A 25 -11.41 -6.12 10.86
CA GLU A 25 -12.43 -5.26 11.46
C GLU A 25 -13.83 -5.88 11.34
N TYR A 26 -14.18 -6.42 10.16
CA TYR A 26 -15.43 -7.15 9.96
C TYR A 26 -15.61 -8.27 10.98
N GLY A 27 -14.56 -9.05 11.27
CA GLY A 27 -14.60 -10.10 12.28
C GLY A 27 -14.84 -9.59 13.70
N ILE A 28 -14.30 -8.43 14.06
CA ILE A 28 -14.53 -7.77 15.36
C ILE A 28 -15.98 -7.25 15.42
N LEU A 29 -16.40 -6.51 14.40
CA LEU A 29 -17.75 -5.94 14.32
C LEU A 29 -18.83 -7.01 14.29
N ARG A 30 -18.58 -8.17 13.65
CA ARG A 30 -19.53 -9.29 13.64
C ARG A 30 -19.79 -9.85 15.05
N LYS A 31 -18.77 -9.86 15.92
CA LYS A 31 -18.91 -10.25 17.32
C LYS A 31 -19.59 -9.16 18.15
N MET A 32 -19.27 -7.89 17.88
CA MET A 32 -19.83 -6.72 18.57
C MET A 32 -21.31 -6.50 18.22
N LEU A 33 -21.72 -6.76 16.98
CA LEU A 33 -23.04 -6.42 16.44
C LEU A 33 -23.71 -7.67 15.82
N PRO A 34 -23.98 -8.73 16.59
CA PRO A 34 -24.42 -10.03 16.06
C PRO A 34 -25.76 -9.99 15.31
N HIS A 35 -26.57 -8.95 15.53
CA HIS A 35 -27.90 -8.79 14.94
C HIS A 35 -27.98 -7.69 13.88
N LYS A 36 -26.87 -7.01 13.57
CA LYS A 36 -26.86 -5.94 12.56
C LYS A 36 -26.50 -6.45 11.18
N VAL A 37 -26.99 -5.75 10.16
CA VAL A 37 -26.51 -5.90 8.80
C VAL A 37 -25.08 -5.37 8.78
N LEU A 38 -24.12 -6.26 8.54
CA LEU A 38 -22.71 -5.94 8.48
C LEU A 38 -22.19 -6.28 7.09
N LEU A 39 -21.70 -5.27 6.38
CA LEU A 39 -21.11 -5.40 5.05
C LEU A 39 -19.59 -5.31 5.14
N LEU A 40 -18.89 -6.01 4.26
CA LEU A 40 -17.47 -5.82 4.02
C LEU A 40 -17.33 -5.10 2.68
N CYS A 41 -16.93 -3.83 2.71
CA CYS A 41 -16.68 -3.02 1.51
C CYS A 41 -15.28 -2.40 1.61
N PRO A 42 -14.24 -3.12 1.13
CA PRO A 42 -12.88 -2.59 1.12
C PRO A 42 -12.76 -1.35 0.23
N HIS A 43 -11.64 -0.63 0.39
CA HIS A 43 -11.32 0.45 -0.54
C HIS A 43 -11.07 -0.12 -1.94
N SER A 44 -11.82 0.35 -2.93
CA SER A 44 -11.66 -0.08 -4.33
C SER A 44 -10.60 0.73 -5.06
N VAL A 45 -9.90 0.08 -5.99
CA VAL A 45 -9.04 0.73 -6.98
C VAL A 45 -9.26 0.08 -8.34
N THR A 46 -9.07 0.85 -9.41
CA THR A 46 -9.16 0.34 -10.78
C THR A 46 -7.78 0.07 -11.32
N TYR A 47 -7.53 -1.14 -11.80
CA TYR A 47 -6.28 -1.46 -12.48
C TYR A 47 -6.20 -0.70 -13.80
N ASP A 48 -5.14 0.08 -14.00
CA ASP A 48 -4.92 0.81 -15.23
C ASP A 48 -3.79 0.15 -16.05
N SER A 49 -4.18 -0.46 -17.17
CA SER A 49 -3.27 -1.17 -18.06
C SER A 49 -2.39 -0.26 -18.91
N GLN A 50 -2.62 1.05 -18.89
CA GLN A 50 -1.90 2.03 -19.69
C GLN A 50 -0.54 2.41 -19.07
N TYR A 51 -0.34 2.15 -17.78
CA TYR A 51 0.95 2.43 -17.14
C TYR A 51 2.02 1.45 -17.60
N GLN A 52 3.04 2.02 -18.25
CA GLN A 52 4.06 1.27 -18.95
C GLN A 52 4.84 0.35 -18.01
N LYS A 53 4.99 -0.90 -18.45
CA LYS A 53 5.88 -1.89 -17.84
C LYS A 53 7.31 -1.41 -18.01
N SER A 54 7.89 -0.86 -16.95
CA SER A 54 9.31 -0.54 -16.98
C SER A 54 10.09 -1.84 -17.15
N THR A 55 10.98 -1.87 -18.14
CA THR A 55 11.82 -3.05 -18.43
C THR A 55 13.05 -3.12 -17.53
N GLU A 56 13.34 -2.03 -16.82
CA GLU A 56 14.46 -1.86 -15.91
C GLU A 56 13.97 -1.13 -14.66
N ILE A 57 14.52 -1.49 -13.49
CA ILE A 57 14.23 -0.80 -12.24
C ILE A 57 15.37 0.17 -11.94
N LYS A 58 15.11 1.48 -12.05
CA LYS A 58 16.05 2.55 -11.67
C LYS A 58 15.46 3.48 -10.63
N ASN A 59 14.18 3.79 -10.72
CA ASN A 59 13.50 4.76 -9.88
C ASN A 59 12.58 4.04 -8.90
N ILE A 60 12.89 4.14 -7.61
CA ILE A 60 12.10 3.61 -6.51
C ILE A 60 11.24 4.72 -5.93
N GLY A 61 9.95 4.46 -5.73
CA GLY A 61 9.00 5.39 -5.14
C GLY A 61 8.59 5.03 -3.71
N PHE A 62 8.46 6.05 -2.87
CA PHE A 62 7.73 5.97 -1.60
C PHE A 62 6.71 7.11 -1.53
N ILE A 63 5.46 6.80 -1.16
CA ILE A 63 4.40 7.80 -1.01
C ILE A 63 3.93 7.82 0.46
N GLY A 64 3.84 9.01 1.06
CA GLY A 64 3.31 9.14 2.42
C GLY A 64 2.98 10.56 2.88
N ALA A 65 1.93 10.68 3.69
CA ALA A 65 1.68 11.87 4.51
C ALA A 65 2.64 11.93 5.71
N ASP A 66 2.82 13.12 6.32
CA ASP A 66 3.62 13.29 7.54
C ASP A 66 2.90 12.69 8.77
N ASN A 67 3.13 11.39 9.00
CA ASN A 67 2.68 10.69 10.20
C ASN A 67 3.77 9.72 10.68
N GLU A 68 3.64 9.24 11.91
CA GLU A 68 4.68 8.44 12.56
C GLU A 68 5.01 7.13 11.83
N ALA A 69 3.99 6.45 11.30
CA ALA A 69 4.17 5.21 10.56
C ALA A 69 5.02 5.42 9.29
N ASN A 70 4.72 6.47 8.53
CA ASN A 70 5.46 6.80 7.31
C ASN A 70 6.88 7.30 7.63
N ARG A 71 7.01 8.15 8.66
CA ARG A 71 8.31 8.69 9.08
C ARG A 71 9.25 7.59 9.55
N SER A 72 8.83 6.78 10.51
CA SER A 72 9.65 5.70 11.06
C SER A 72 10.01 4.64 10.01
N GLY A 73 9.06 4.29 9.12
CA GLY A 73 9.32 3.36 8.03
C GLY A 73 10.33 3.89 7.00
N LEU A 74 10.18 5.15 6.58
CA LEU A 74 11.10 5.77 5.63
C LEU A 74 12.48 6.01 6.24
N ASP A 75 12.55 6.45 7.50
CA ASP A 75 13.80 6.61 8.24
C ASP A 75 14.56 5.28 8.35
N TRP A 76 13.87 4.20 8.74
CA TRP A 76 14.46 2.87 8.76
C TRP A 76 14.99 2.46 7.38
N PHE A 77 14.23 2.69 6.30
CA PHE A 77 14.68 2.36 4.95
C PHE A 77 15.95 3.13 4.57
N LEU A 78 15.96 4.44 4.81
CA LEU A 78 17.08 5.33 4.50
C LEU A 78 18.35 4.99 5.29
N GLN A 79 18.22 4.53 6.53
CA GLN A 79 19.36 4.16 7.37
C GLN A 79 19.84 2.72 7.14
N GLN A 80 18.92 1.77 6.95
CA GLN A 80 19.23 0.33 7.01
C GLN A 80 19.33 -0.34 5.65
N VAL A 81 18.59 0.15 4.65
CA VAL A 81 18.45 -0.48 3.32
C VAL A 81 19.12 0.36 2.24
N TRP A 82 18.82 1.66 2.18
CA TRP A 82 19.29 2.57 1.14
C TRP A 82 20.82 2.56 0.92
N PRO A 83 21.69 2.58 1.96
CA PRO A 83 23.14 2.62 1.77
C PRO A 83 23.69 1.42 0.99
N ILE A 84 22.97 0.30 0.99
CA ILE A 84 23.34 -0.93 0.28
C ILE A 84 22.77 -0.91 -1.13
N VAL A 85 21.47 -0.67 -1.28
CA VAL A 85 20.79 -0.79 -2.58
C VAL A 85 21.15 0.35 -3.54
N LYS A 86 21.53 1.53 -3.04
CA LYS A 86 21.96 2.64 -3.89
C LYS A 86 23.21 2.32 -4.75
N GLN A 87 24.00 1.33 -4.34
CA GLN A 87 25.14 0.82 -5.13
C GLN A 87 24.71 0.16 -6.46
N LEU A 88 23.41 -0.13 -6.62
CA LEU A 88 22.82 -0.62 -7.86
C LEU A 88 22.45 0.50 -8.85
N ASN A 89 22.92 1.74 -8.62
CA ASN A 89 22.61 2.92 -9.42
C ASN A 89 21.10 3.25 -9.47
N LEU A 90 20.47 3.22 -8.29
CA LEU A 90 19.06 3.52 -8.08
C LEU A 90 18.84 4.97 -7.64
N ASN A 91 17.68 5.52 -7.99
CA ASN A 91 17.17 6.77 -7.45
C ASN A 91 15.98 6.48 -6.53
N LEU A 92 15.87 7.21 -5.41
CA LEU A 92 14.71 7.19 -4.53
C LEU A 92 13.91 8.48 -4.72
N TYR A 93 12.62 8.34 -5.00
CA TYR A 93 11.64 9.42 -5.09
C TYR A 93 10.70 9.33 -3.89
N ILE A 94 10.63 10.40 -3.11
CA ILE A 94 9.78 10.52 -1.92
C ILE A 94 8.66 11.48 -2.25
N PHE A 95 7.42 10.98 -2.27
CA PHE A 95 6.23 11.77 -2.58
C PHE A 95 5.39 12.04 -1.33
N GLY A 96 4.81 13.24 -1.27
CA GLY A 96 3.96 13.69 -0.18
C GLY A 96 4.73 14.33 0.97
N LYS A 97 3.98 14.87 1.94
CA LYS A 97 4.49 15.72 3.03
C LYS A 97 5.51 15.06 3.96
N VAL A 98 5.61 13.73 3.95
CA VAL A 98 6.67 13.03 4.71
C VAL A 98 8.07 13.44 4.24
N GLY A 99 8.26 13.73 2.94
CA GLY A 99 9.55 14.06 2.36
C GLY A 99 10.20 15.32 2.93
N ASP A 100 9.39 16.30 3.36
CA ASP A 100 9.86 17.55 3.96
C ASP A 100 10.73 17.30 5.22
N ARG A 101 10.52 16.18 5.93
CA ARG A 101 11.33 15.77 7.09
C ARG A 101 12.73 15.29 6.72
N PHE A 102 12.90 14.80 5.49
CA PHE A 102 14.12 14.18 5.00
C PHE A 102 14.84 15.05 3.97
N GLN A 103 14.47 16.33 3.84
CA GLN A 103 15.08 17.26 2.89
C GLN A 103 16.61 17.32 3.03
N HIS A 104 17.11 17.36 4.26
CA HIS A 104 18.54 17.37 4.56
C HIS A 104 19.31 16.15 3.98
N LEU A 105 18.65 14.99 3.83
CA LEU A 105 19.26 13.81 3.19
C LEU A 105 19.22 13.93 1.66
N CYS A 106 18.17 14.54 1.11
CA CYS A 106 18.09 14.83 -0.33
C CYS A 106 19.18 15.83 -0.74
N ASP A 107 19.45 16.83 0.09
CA ASP A 107 20.51 17.81 -0.14
C ASP A 107 21.92 17.18 -0.06
N ALA A 108 22.08 16.08 0.68
CA ALA A 108 23.34 15.37 0.88
C ALA A 108 23.58 14.21 -0.09
N ASP A 109 22.53 13.68 -0.74
CA ASP A 109 22.59 12.54 -1.64
C ASP A 109 21.69 12.78 -2.86
N GLU A 110 22.29 13.12 -4.01
CA GLU A 110 21.59 13.44 -5.26
C GLU A 110 20.74 12.29 -5.83
N SER A 111 20.94 11.07 -5.32
CA SER A 111 20.12 9.91 -5.66
C SER A 111 18.79 9.88 -4.92
N ILE A 112 18.57 10.77 -3.94
CA ILE A 112 17.31 10.90 -3.19
C ILE A 112 16.63 12.22 -3.58
N ARG A 113 15.37 12.14 -3.99
CA ARG A 113 14.57 13.27 -4.46
C ARG A 113 13.29 13.40 -3.64
N ASN A 114 13.15 14.54 -2.97
CA ASN A 114 11.87 14.95 -2.38
C ASN A 114 10.99 15.57 -3.47
N MET A 115 9.83 14.95 -3.71
CA MET A 115 8.79 15.37 -4.63
C MET A 115 7.53 15.74 -3.82
N SER A 116 7.66 16.65 -2.85
CA SER A 116 6.56 17.05 -1.97
C SER A 116 5.54 17.99 -2.63
N ASP A 117 5.71 18.26 -3.93
CA ASP A 117 4.78 18.98 -4.78
C ASP A 117 3.46 18.22 -4.97
N ASN A 118 2.40 18.97 -5.31
CA ASN A 118 1.09 18.41 -5.62
C ASN A 118 1.08 17.77 -7.02
N LEU A 119 1.58 16.54 -7.11
CA LEU A 119 1.45 15.67 -8.28
C LEU A 119 0.17 14.84 -8.19
N THR A 120 -0.45 14.57 -9.33
CA THR A 120 -1.50 13.56 -9.46
C THR A 120 -0.91 12.16 -9.27
N GLN A 121 -1.75 11.18 -8.91
CA GLN A 121 -1.30 9.78 -8.78
C GLN A 121 -0.69 9.25 -10.09
N ALA A 122 -1.30 9.59 -11.22
CA ALA A 122 -0.79 9.26 -12.55
C ALA A 122 0.65 9.76 -12.76
N GLU A 123 0.91 11.03 -12.43
CA GLU A 123 2.25 11.62 -12.55
C GLU A 123 3.23 10.92 -11.61
N ILE A 124 2.85 10.68 -10.35
CA ILE A 124 3.70 9.98 -9.36
C ILE A 124 4.13 8.60 -9.89
N TYR A 125 3.17 7.76 -10.28
CA TYR A 125 3.47 6.42 -10.73
C TYR A 125 4.15 6.40 -12.11
N SER A 126 4.06 7.46 -12.92
CA SER A 126 4.82 7.56 -14.17
C SER A 126 6.32 7.75 -13.96
N LEU A 127 6.73 8.31 -12.81
CA LEU A 127 8.13 8.65 -12.51
C LEU A 127 8.93 7.49 -11.93
N VAL A 128 8.27 6.40 -11.53
CA VAL A 128 8.89 5.31 -10.77
C VAL A 128 8.66 3.94 -11.41
N ASP A 129 9.63 3.07 -11.24
CA ASP A 129 9.63 1.71 -11.80
C ASP A 129 9.18 0.68 -10.75
N CYS A 130 9.42 0.97 -9.48
CA CYS A 130 9.10 0.11 -8.34
C CYS A 130 8.67 0.96 -7.15
N MET A 131 7.81 0.42 -6.30
CA MET A 131 7.39 1.04 -5.05
C MET A 131 7.99 0.32 -3.84
N ILE A 132 8.15 1.04 -2.74
CA ILE A 132 8.46 0.48 -1.42
C ILE A 132 7.39 0.87 -0.38
N ASN A 133 7.13 -0.03 0.56
CA ASN A 133 6.32 0.25 1.74
C ASN A 133 6.99 -0.32 3.02
N PRO A 134 8.00 0.35 3.57
CA PRO A 134 8.75 -0.09 4.76
C PRO A 134 8.05 0.24 6.09
N VAL A 135 6.72 0.34 6.13
CA VAL A 135 5.98 0.75 7.33
C VAL A 135 5.86 -0.41 8.31
N PHE A 136 6.28 -0.28 9.58
CA PHE A 136 6.20 -1.36 10.59
C PHE A 136 5.07 -1.22 11.59
N VAL A 137 4.37 -0.09 11.57
CA VAL A 137 3.32 0.23 12.53
C VAL A 137 2.14 0.92 11.84
N GLY A 138 0.96 0.76 12.41
CA GLY A 138 -0.27 1.46 12.03
C GLY A 138 -1.36 0.50 11.55
N GLY A 139 -2.61 0.77 11.90
CA GLY A 139 -3.76 -0.05 11.48
C GLY A 139 -4.25 0.26 10.06
N GLY A 140 -5.26 -0.48 9.60
CA GLY A 140 -5.98 -0.17 8.38
C GLY A 140 -5.29 -0.61 7.09
N LEU A 141 -6.03 -0.53 5.99
CA LEU A 141 -5.62 -0.95 4.65
C LEU A 141 -4.61 0.06 4.11
N LYS A 142 -3.46 -0.43 3.65
CA LYS A 142 -2.43 0.44 3.09
C LYS A 142 -2.80 0.80 1.65
N ILE A 143 -3.55 1.89 1.49
CA ILE A 143 -4.02 2.38 0.18
C ILE A 143 -2.85 2.49 -0.81
N LYS A 144 -1.68 2.99 -0.38
CA LYS A 144 -0.48 3.07 -1.23
C LYS A 144 -0.03 1.72 -1.83
N THR A 145 -0.26 0.63 -1.10
CA THR A 145 0.07 -0.73 -1.54
C THR A 145 -0.89 -1.15 -2.65
N LEU A 146 -2.20 -0.90 -2.48
CA LEU A 146 -3.21 -1.16 -3.52
C LEU A 146 -3.02 -0.28 -4.75
N GLU A 147 -2.78 1.00 -4.57
CA GLU A 147 -2.51 1.92 -5.68
C GLU A 147 -1.28 1.49 -6.48
N ALA A 148 -0.17 1.12 -5.81
CA ALA A 148 1.00 0.60 -6.52
C ALA A 148 0.66 -0.60 -7.42
N LEU A 149 -0.13 -1.55 -6.93
CA LEU A 149 -0.59 -2.69 -7.73
C LEU A 149 -1.53 -2.27 -8.87
N ALA A 150 -2.44 -1.34 -8.62
CA ALA A 150 -3.38 -0.81 -9.61
C ALA A 150 -2.67 -0.06 -10.76
N TYR A 151 -1.57 0.63 -10.45
CA TYR A 151 -0.70 1.32 -11.41
C TYR A 151 0.42 0.42 -11.97
N ALA A 152 0.27 -0.90 -11.85
CA ALA A 152 1.18 -1.90 -12.41
C ALA A 152 2.63 -1.74 -11.95
N LYS A 153 2.86 -1.37 -10.68
CA LYS A 153 4.20 -1.25 -10.09
C LYS A 153 4.54 -2.45 -9.22
N PRO A 154 5.69 -3.13 -9.48
CA PRO A 154 6.20 -4.10 -8.53
C PRO A 154 6.51 -3.39 -7.21
N LEU A 155 6.17 -4.03 -6.11
CA LEU A 155 6.25 -3.45 -4.77
C LEU A 155 7.03 -4.37 -3.83
N ILE A 156 7.86 -3.79 -2.98
CA ILE A 156 8.38 -4.46 -1.79
C ILE A 156 7.80 -3.80 -0.56
N SER A 157 7.20 -4.60 0.30
CA SER A 157 6.56 -4.14 1.52
C SER A 157 7.12 -4.86 2.72
N SER A 158 7.14 -4.20 3.87
CA SER A 158 7.18 -4.90 5.15
C SER A 158 5.91 -5.76 5.31
N GLN A 159 5.93 -6.67 6.28
CA GLN A 159 4.74 -7.44 6.67
C GLN A 159 3.56 -6.52 7.03
N GLU A 160 3.77 -5.50 7.86
CA GLU A 160 2.72 -4.57 8.26
C GLU A 160 2.21 -3.73 7.06
N GLY A 161 3.09 -3.38 6.12
CA GLY A 161 2.72 -2.66 4.90
C GLY A 161 1.82 -3.48 3.94
N SER A 162 1.80 -4.80 4.11
CA SER A 162 1.00 -5.74 3.30
C SER A 162 -0.37 -6.10 3.91
N VAL A 163 -0.63 -5.65 5.15
CA VAL A 163 -1.88 -5.97 5.88
C VAL A 163 -3.11 -5.49 5.10
N GLY A 164 -4.10 -6.38 5.02
CA GLY A 164 -5.37 -6.14 4.33
C GLY A 164 -5.40 -6.62 2.87
N ILE A 165 -4.29 -7.13 2.33
CA ILE A 165 -4.22 -7.76 1.01
C ILE A 165 -3.92 -9.25 1.20
N ASP A 166 -4.98 -10.05 1.11
CA ASP A 166 -4.88 -11.49 1.35
C ASP A 166 -4.42 -12.20 0.07
N ASN A 167 -3.21 -12.77 0.10
CA ASN A 167 -2.75 -13.95 -0.66
C ASN A 167 -1.27 -14.15 -0.34
N GLN A 168 -0.94 -15.18 0.45
CA GLN A 168 0.35 -15.28 1.13
C GLN A 168 1.59 -15.40 0.21
N ASP A 169 1.45 -15.62 -1.10
CA ASP A 169 2.60 -15.66 -2.02
C ASP A 169 2.31 -15.12 -3.45
N GLU A 170 1.06 -14.72 -3.75
CA GLU A 170 0.64 -14.33 -5.11
C GLU A 170 -0.19 -13.03 -5.13
N ASN A 171 0.21 -12.06 -4.31
CA ASN A 171 -0.46 -10.76 -4.17
C ASN A 171 0.17 -9.63 -5.01
N GLY A 172 1.20 -9.94 -5.80
CA GLY A 172 1.90 -8.96 -6.64
C GLY A 172 2.93 -8.09 -5.92
N MET A 173 3.29 -8.43 -4.68
CA MET A 173 4.36 -7.77 -3.95
C MET A 173 5.34 -8.78 -3.35
N ILE A 174 6.54 -8.32 -3.04
CA ILE A 174 7.48 -9.05 -2.19
C ILE A 174 7.24 -8.58 -0.76
N VAL A 175 6.83 -9.49 0.12
CA VAL A 175 6.71 -9.20 1.56
C VAL A 175 8.03 -9.57 2.23
N ALA A 176 8.68 -8.58 2.82
CA ALA A 176 9.92 -8.74 3.57
C ALA A 176 9.64 -8.71 5.08
N HIS A 177 10.11 -9.73 5.79
CA HIS A 177 9.96 -9.86 7.24
C HIS A 177 11.12 -9.22 8.01
N ASN A 178 12.23 -8.94 7.34
CA ASN A 178 13.41 -8.34 7.94
C ASN A 178 14.22 -7.54 6.91
N ARG A 179 15.28 -6.88 7.41
CA ARG A 179 16.19 -6.05 6.60
C ARG A 179 16.81 -6.80 5.42
N LEU A 180 17.28 -8.03 5.64
CA LEU A 180 17.97 -8.81 4.60
C LEU A 180 17.01 -9.15 3.47
N GLU A 181 15.81 -9.63 3.80
CA GLU A 181 14.78 -9.93 2.82
C GLU A 181 14.35 -8.68 2.02
N PHE A 182 14.29 -7.51 2.66
CA PHE A 182 13.96 -6.27 1.96
C PHE A 182 15.02 -5.89 0.93
N ILE A 183 16.30 -5.98 1.31
CA ILE A 183 17.45 -5.73 0.42
C ILE A 183 17.47 -6.75 -0.72
N GLU A 184 17.34 -8.03 -0.41
CA GLU A 184 17.31 -9.11 -1.41
C GLU A 184 16.14 -8.96 -2.37
N GLY A 185 14.97 -8.56 -1.88
CA GLY A 185 13.80 -8.25 -2.70
C GLY A 185 14.11 -7.18 -3.73
N LEU A 186 14.71 -6.06 -3.31
CA LEU A 186 15.10 -4.97 -4.21
C LEU A 186 16.15 -5.44 -5.23
N ILE A 187 17.18 -6.17 -4.78
CA ILE A 187 18.20 -6.73 -5.67
C ILE A 187 17.57 -7.67 -6.71
N LYS A 188 16.63 -8.53 -6.30
CA LYS A 188 15.93 -9.45 -7.21
C LYS A 188 15.11 -8.67 -8.24
N LEU A 189 14.36 -7.64 -7.84
CA LEU A 189 13.61 -6.80 -8.78
C LEU A 189 14.52 -6.13 -9.81
N VAL A 190 15.66 -5.58 -9.38
CA VAL A 190 16.62 -4.93 -10.27
C VAL A 190 17.26 -5.92 -11.25
N LYS A 191 17.63 -7.11 -10.78
CA LYS A 191 18.39 -8.09 -11.58
C LYS A 191 17.52 -9.07 -12.38
N GLN A 192 16.23 -9.18 -12.08
CA GLN A 192 15.34 -10.18 -12.68
C GLN A 192 14.07 -9.52 -13.26
N PRO A 193 14.12 -8.99 -14.49
CA PRO A 193 12.94 -8.36 -15.12
C PRO A 193 11.71 -9.27 -15.19
N ASN A 194 11.91 -10.58 -15.34
CA ASN A 194 10.84 -11.58 -15.33
C ASN A 194 10.08 -11.63 -13.99
N LEU A 195 10.75 -11.34 -12.87
CA LEU A 195 10.11 -11.28 -11.56
C LEU A 195 9.18 -10.07 -11.47
N ALA A 196 9.62 -8.89 -11.92
CA ALA A 196 8.79 -7.70 -11.96
C ALA A 196 7.52 -7.92 -12.80
N ALA A 197 7.67 -8.51 -14.00
CA ALA A 197 6.53 -8.84 -14.85
C ALA A 197 5.55 -9.83 -14.19
N LYS A 198 6.07 -10.84 -13.48
CA LYS A 198 5.26 -11.80 -12.71
C LYS A 198 4.47 -11.10 -11.60
N LEU A 199 5.13 -10.24 -10.82
CA LEU A 199 4.50 -9.50 -9.71
C LEU A 199 3.42 -8.54 -10.22
N ILE A 200 3.67 -7.84 -11.33
CA ILE A 200 2.65 -6.99 -11.96
C ILE A 200 1.41 -7.79 -12.33
N GLN A 201 1.59 -8.98 -12.93
CA GLN A 201 0.47 -9.84 -13.31
C GLN A 201 -0.31 -10.36 -12.09
N GLN A 202 0.39 -10.75 -11.02
CA GLN A 202 -0.24 -11.15 -9.76
C GLN A 202 -0.97 -9.98 -9.09
N GLY A 203 -0.39 -8.77 -9.14
CA GLY A 203 -1.00 -7.54 -8.64
C GLY A 203 -2.28 -7.22 -9.39
N LYS A 204 -2.25 -7.28 -10.73
CA LYS A 204 -3.45 -7.15 -11.56
C LYS A 204 -4.56 -8.09 -11.12
N ASN A 205 -4.27 -9.39 -11.00
CA ASN A 205 -5.24 -10.38 -10.58
C ASN A 205 -5.82 -10.06 -9.20
N THR A 206 -4.96 -9.63 -8.27
CA THR A 206 -5.38 -9.23 -6.91
C THR A 206 -6.35 -8.06 -6.96
N ILE A 207 -6.06 -7.04 -7.76
CA ILE A 207 -6.92 -5.86 -7.91
C ILE A 207 -8.26 -6.25 -8.54
N GLU A 208 -8.25 -6.92 -9.70
CA GLU A 208 -9.48 -7.28 -10.41
C GLU A 208 -10.42 -8.18 -9.58
N GLN A 209 -9.85 -9.11 -8.80
CA GLN A 209 -10.62 -10.10 -8.03
C GLN A 209 -11.08 -9.61 -6.66
N GLN A 210 -10.28 -8.76 -5.98
CA GLN A 210 -10.53 -8.42 -4.58
C GLN A 210 -10.75 -6.93 -4.31
N PHE A 211 -10.29 -6.05 -5.21
CA PHE A 211 -10.30 -4.61 -4.98
C PHE A 211 -10.90 -3.79 -6.14
N SER A 212 -11.53 -4.43 -7.12
CA SER A 212 -12.29 -3.74 -8.16
C SER A 212 -13.54 -3.08 -7.56
N PRO A 213 -14.03 -1.94 -8.10
CA PRO A 213 -15.27 -1.31 -7.64
C PRO A 213 -16.44 -2.29 -7.56
N GLU A 214 -16.55 -3.18 -8.54
CA GLU A 214 -17.54 -4.25 -8.57
C GLU A 214 -17.37 -5.18 -7.37
N SER A 215 -16.19 -5.73 -7.15
CA SER A 215 -15.94 -6.66 -6.02
C SER A 215 -16.13 -6.01 -4.64
N CYS A 216 -15.72 -4.75 -4.47
CA CYS A 216 -15.77 -4.06 -3.19
C CYS A 216 -17.16 -3.57 -2.81
N TYR A 217 -17.93 -3.06 -3.77
CA TYR A 217 -19.20 -2.40 -3.49
C TYR A 217 -20.43 -3.24 -3.81
N GLN A 218 -20.28 -4.43 -4.41
CA GLN A 218 -21.42 -5.33 -4.65
C GLN A 218 -22.29 -5.55 -3.40
N PRO A 219 -21.74 -5.81 -2.19
CA PRO A 219 -22.59 -6.02 -0.99
C PRO A 219 -23.44 -4.79 -0.64
N LEU A 220 -22.92 -3.58 -0.89
CA LEU A 220 -23.66 -2.34 -0.68
C LEU A 220 -24.72 -2.14 -1.76
N ILE A 221 -24.36 -2.37 -3.02
CA ILE A 221 -25.29 -2.29 -4.17
C ILE A 221 -26.45 -3.25 -3.97
N ASP A 222 -26.18 -4.50 -3.56
CA ASP A 222 -27.21 -5.49 -3.25
C ASP A 222 -28.14 -4.95 -2.16
N LEU A 223 -27.60 -4.48 -1.03
CA LEU A 223 -28.41 -3.98 0.07
C LEU A 223 -29.35 -2.85 -0.37
N ILE A 224 -28.86 -1.84 -1.09
CA ILE A 224 -29.68 -0.69 -1.50
C ILE A 224 -30.62 -1.00 -2.67
N SER A 225 -30.38 -2.07 -3.43
CA SER A 225 -31.25 -2.46 -4.55
C SER A 225 -32.47 -3.28 -4.11
N TYR A 226 -32.43 -3.86 -2.90
CA TYR A 226 -33.54 -4.61 -2.29
C TYR A 226 -34.28 -3.82 -1.20
N CYS A 227 -33.94 -2.54 -0.99
CA CYS A 227 -34.69 -1.58 -0.16
C CYS A 227 -35.59 -0.70 -1.03
#